data_AF-A0A923BL89-F1
#
_entry.id   AF-A0A923BL89-F1
#
_cell.length_a   1.000
_cell.length_b   1.000
_cell.length_c   1.000
_cell.angle_alpha   90.00
_cell.angle_beta   90.00
_cell.angle_gamma   90.00
#
_symmetry.space_group_name_H-M   'P 1'
#
loop_
_entity.id
_entity.type
_entity.pdbx_description
1 polymer ?
#
loop_
_entity_poly.entity_id
_entity_poly.type
_entity_poly.pdbx_seq_one_letter_code
_entity_poly.pdbx_strand_id
1 'polypeptide(L)'
;MVRRACFAGDGSFAGGRGDRCVRGTCGHIWFVFVYSCDAEGSTRGRERHSIISDIFERNAVPAALSPTAPATQLPAPSGVNTDPRLGQIAAKLQRGQRLSLDDGQVLYTTPDIWGVCELADSVRRRLHGGVAYYNINRHLNYSNVCALSCKFCEFYRKKDDADAYTRDAEYVKAEVARAVEAGATEMHSVGGLHPYLPFSYYTDLVRTIRQESARLGGELHVKAFTAVEVVHLAKIAKVYRQDDRAAGIRWVLERLKEAGLGSLPGGGAEVFDDRVHDEAYKGKIRSDVWLDVHRVAHQLGLNTNATILYGHIEQRRERLVHMDMLRTAQDEALVRLGYRADPQGAVTLTAPGARPPTPSMNAAGGYFQTIIPLPFFPDGSELEHLPGPAGLENLRTLAVARLMLDNFPHVKAFWIMQTLAMAQLMLQCGADDIDGTVVWYDITHVGGASTHQEVNAAALRRAVRQAGFEPVERDTLYRRVERQGQRWRLADEPAEAHRAAQG
;
A
#
# COMPACT_ATOMS: atom_id res chain seq x y z
N MET A 1 2.25 46.92 -2.09
CA MET A 1 1.38 48.12 -1.95
C MET A 1 1.22 48.72 -3.35
N VAL A 2 -0.01 49.06 -3.75
CA VAL A 2 -0.41 49.75 -5.02
C VAL A 2 -0.39 48.85 -6.28
N ARG A 3 -1.51 48.35 -6.86
CA ARG A 3 -2.75 48.89 -7.50
C ARG A 3 -2.60 49.45 -8.92
N ARG A 4 -3.59 49.05 -9.76
CA ARG A 4 -4.16 49.65 -10.99
C ARG A 4 -3.49 49.29 -12.33
N ALA A 5 -4.20 49.16 -13.46
CA ALA A 5 -5.64 49.16 -13.77
C ALA A 5 -5.84 48.72 -15.24
N CYS A 6 -7.05 48.26 -15.55
CA CYS A 6 -7.61 47.96 -16.87
C CYS A 6 -7.60 49.16 -17.83
N PHE A 7 -7.64 48.90 -19.14
CA PHE A 7 -8.55 49.57 -20.08
C PHE A 7 -8.83 48.70 -21.31
N ALA A 8 -10.11 48.69 -21.70
CA ALA A 8 -10.69 48.07 -22.88
C ALA A 8 -10.68 49.02 -24.09
N GLY A 9 -10.89 48.48 -25.29
CA GLY A 9 -11.18 49.29 -26.49
C GLY A 9 -11.31 48.46 -27.77
N ASP A 10 -12.56 48.25 -28.20
CA ASP A 10 -12.98 47.70 -29.49
C ASP A 10 -12.59 48.61 -30.67
N GLY A 11 -12.37 48.01 -31.85
CA GLY A 11 -12.22 48.76 -33.11
C GLY A 11 -11.85 47.89 -34.31
N SER A 12 -12.86 47.49 -35.07
CA SER A 12 -12.78 46.81 -36.37
C SER A 12 -12.14 47.68 -37.46
N PHE A 13 -11.20 47.14 -38.25
CA PHE A 13 -11.03 47.49 -39.67
C PHE A 13 -10.32 46.36 -40.43
N ALA A 14 -10.86 46.05 -41.61
CA ALA A 14 -10.43 45.00 -42.50
C ALA A 14 -9.28 45.43 -43.42
N GLY A 15 -8.45 44.45 -43.81
CA GLY A 15 -7.76 44.44 -45.10
C GLY A 15 -6.27 44.79 -45.10
N GLY A 16 -5.42 43.79 -45.36
CA GLY A 16 -4.18 44.00 -46.12
C GLY A 16 -2.86 43.67 -45.43
N ARG A 17 -2.42 42.42 -45.61
CA ARG A 17 -1.04 41.92 -45.77
C ARG A 17 0.05 42.46 -44.82
N GLY A 18 0.49 41.58 -43.92
CA GLY A 18 1.77 41.68 -43.24
C GLY A 18 2.06 40.42 -42.43
N ASP A 19 2.94 39.57 -42.95
CA ASP A 19 3.41 38.33 -42.32
C ASP A 19 3.90 38.57 -40.89
N ARG A 20 3.34 37.83 -39.92
CA ARG A 20 4.00 37.43 -38.66
C ARG A 20 3.13 36.41 -37.91
N CYS A 21 3.41 35.13 -38.14
CA CYS A 21 2.82 34.02 -37.38
C CYS A 21 3.60 33.85 -36.07
N VAL A 22 3.00 34.26 -34.96
CA VAL A 22 3.45 33.97 -33.59
C VAL A 22 3.03 32.53 -33.29
N ARG A 23 3.99 31.61 -33.23
CA ARG A 23 3.75 30.23 -32.77
C ARG A 23 3.75 30.20 -31.25
N GLY A 24 2.57 29.94 -30.69
CA GLY A 24 2.42 29.37 -29.35
C GLY A 24 2.94 27.94 -29.31
N THR A 25 3.56 27.58 -28.20
CA THR A 25 4.04 26.23 -27.90
C THR A 25 2.89 25.39 -27.35
N CYS A 26 2.44 24.42 -28.14
CA CYS A 26 1.70 23.25 -27.66
C CYS A 26 2.53 22.03 -28.05
N GLY A 27 3.25 21.46 -27.08
CA GLY A 27 4.10 20.29 -27.29
C GLY A 27 3.33 19.01 -26.99
N HIS A 28 2.72 18.41 -28.01
CA HIS A 28 2.34 16.99 -28.01
C HIS A 28 3.49 16.19 -28.62
N ILE A 29 4.04 15.24 -27.85
CA ILE A 29 5.00 14.24 -28.30
C ILE A 29 4.21 13.11 -28.95
N TRP A 30 4.42 12.86 -30.24
CA TRP A 30 3.95 11.65 -30.92
C TRP A 30 5.13 10.72 -31.20
N PHE A 31 4.96 9.46 -30.79
CA PHE A 31 5.84 8.32 -31.04
C PHE A 31 5.95 8.03 -32.54
N VAL A 32 7.17 7.76 -33.02
CA VAL A 32 7.44 7.34 -34.39
C VAL A 32 7.46 5.81 -34.46
N PHE A 33 6.54 5.22 -35.23
CA PHE A 33 6.65 3.86 -35.74
C PHE A 33 7.50 3.87 -37.03
N VAL A 34 8.46 2.95 -37.12
CA VAL A 34 9.27 2.73 -38.32
C VAL A 34 8.63 1.61 -39.13
N TYR A 35 8.17 1.93 -40.34
CA TYR A 35 7.98 0.94 -41.41
C TYR A 35 8.87 1.33 -42.58
N SER A 36 9.66 0.35 -43.04
CA SER A 36 10.50 0.41 -44.23
C SER A 36 9.67 0.06 -45.45
N CYS A 37 9.85 0.80 -46.55
CA CYS A 37 9.57 0.32 -47.90
C CYS A 37 10.46 1.11 -48.89
N ASP A 38 11.29 0.38 -49.62
CA ASP A 38 12.14 0.88 -50.71
C ASP A 38 11.36 1.02 -52.04
N ALA A 39 11.82 1.96 -52.87
CA ALA A 39 12.14 1.80 -54.31
C ALA A 39 11.62 2.91 -55.25
N GLU A 40 12.61 3.60 -55.84
CA GLU A 40 12.71 4.11 -57.22
C GLU A 40 12.07 5.45 -57.66
N GLY A 41 12.93 6.37 -58.15
CA GLY A 41 12.54 7.51 -59.00
C GLY A 41 13.40 8.77 -58.86
N SER A 42 14.57 8.80 -59.50
CA SER A 42 15.54 9.91 -59.50
C SER A 42 15.19 11.07 -60.46
N THR A 43 15.28 12.35 -60.03
CA THR A 43 16.28 13.35 -60.52
C THR A 43 16.01 14.80 -60.03
N ARG A 44 17.06 15.40 -59.43
CA ARG A 44 17.53 16.82 -59.42
C ARG A 44 16.50 17.94 -59.11
N GLY A 45 16.69 18.88 -58.17
CA GLY A 45 17.82 19.30 -57.35
C GLY A 45 17.54 20.73 -56.87
N ARG A 46 17.33 20.92 -55.57
CA ARG A 46 17.50 22.18 -54.83
C ARG A 46 17.81 21.80 -53.38
N GLU A 47 19.05 22.02 -52.98
CA GLU A 47 19.56 21.74 -51.65
C GLU A 47 18.73 22.48 -50.59
N ARG A 48 17.98 21.72 -49.79
CA ARG A 48 17.45 22.21 -48.51
C ARG A 48 18.53 21.93 -47.47
N HIS A 49 19.26 22.97 -47.08
CA HIS A 49 20.08 22.95 -45.88
C HIS A 49 19.20 22.55 -44.69
N SER A 50 19.58 21.44 -44.06
CA SER A 50 18.95 20.90 -42.86
C SER A 50 19.26 21.83 -41.68
N ILE A 51 18.23 22.25 -40.96
CA ILE A 51 18.26 23.03 -39.70
C ILE A 51 19.10 22.35 -38.58
N ILE A 52 19.63 21.14 -38.83
CA ILE A 52 20.45 20.38 -37.88
C ILE A 52 21.90 20.90 -37.81
N SER A 53 22.41 21.61 -38.83
CA SER A 53 23.79 22.14 -38.78
C SER A 53 23.94 23.41 -37.92
N ASP A 54 22.89 24.22 -37.77
CA ASP A 54 22.99 25.52 -37.07
C ASP A 54 22.76 25.43 -35.55
N ILE A 55 22.30 24.27 -35.04
CA ILE A 55 22.10 24.04 -33.60
C ILE A 55 23.41 23.65 -32.91
N PHE A 56 24.42 23.18 -33.66
CA PHE A 56 25.73 22.83 -33.11
C PHE A 56 26.68 24.03 -32.93
N GLU A 57 26.42 25.18 -33.56
CA GLU A 57 27.33 26.34 -33.50
C GLU A 57 26.95 27.43 -32.46
N ARG A 58 25.87 27.25 -31.69
CA ARG A 58 25.43 28.26 -30.68
C ARG A 58 25.56 27.86 -29.22
N ASN A 59 26.12 26.69 -28.91
CA ASN A 59 26.50 26.33 -27.55
C ASN A 59 28.03 26.39 -27.42
N ALA A 60 28.56 27.60 -27.28
CA ALA A 60 29.92 27.81 -26.81
C ALA A 60 30.04 27.23 -25.39
N VAL A 61 30.56 26.00 -25.32
CA VAL A 61 30.98 25.34 -24.09
C VAL A 61 32.04 26.23 -23.43
N PRO A 62 31.89 26.63 -22.15
CA PRO A 62 32.94 27.37 -21.48
C PRO A 62 34.24 26.56 -21.50
N ALA A 63 35.33 27.26 -21.78
CA ALA A 63 36.65 26.70 -22.01
C ALA A 63 37.05 25.66 -20.95
N ALA A 64 37.51 24.51 -21.47
CA ALA A 64 38.20 23.40 -20.82
C ALA A 64 38.51 23.57 -19.32
N LEU A 65 37.81 22.78 -18.48
CA LEU A 65 38.36 22.34 -17.20
C LEU A 65 39.66 21.59 -17.49
N SER A 66 40.79 22.15 -17.04
CA SER A 66 42.12 21.59 -17.22
C SER A 66 42.19 20.15 -16.64
N PRO A 67 42.61 19.13 -17.40
CA PRO A 67 42.70 17.76 -16.92
C PRO A 67 44.02 17.54 -16.17
N THR A 68 44.17 18.17 -15.01
CA THR A 68 45.36 17.98 -14.16
C THR A 68 45.02 17.74 -12.70
N ALA A 69 43.77 17.39 -12.37
CA ALA A 69 43.51 16.75 -11.08
C ALA A 69 44.06 15.32 -11.16
N PRO A 70 45.01 14.91 -10.31
CA PRO A 70 45.38 13.50 -10.22
C PRO A 70 44.09 12.73 -9.91
N ALA A 71 43.88 11.60 -10.59
CA ALA A 71 42.82 10.68 -10.23
C ALA A 71 43.05 10.26 -8.77
N THR A 72 42.40 10.95 -7.84
CA THR A 72 42.31 10.52 -6.46
C THR A 72 41.72 9.14 -6.53
N GLN A 73 42.52 8.14 -6.15
CA GLN A 73 42.11 6.77 -5.98
C GLN A 73 40.74 6.80 -5.33
N LEU A 74 39.73 6.23 -6.00
CA LEU A 74 38.41 6.08 -5.40
C LEU A 74 38.65 5.45 -4.02
N PRO A 75 38.19 6.08 -2.92
CA PRO A 75 38.37 5.50 -1.61
C PRO A 75 37.88 4.06 -1.68
N ALA A 76 38.67 3.13 -1.15
CA ALA A 76 38.25 1.73 -1.05
C ALA A 76 36.83 1.73 -0.47
N PRO A 77 35.88 0.95 -1.04
CA PRO A 77 34.51 0.95 -0.56
C PRO A 77 34.55 0.65 0.94
N SER A 78 34.28 1.69 1.75
CA SER A 78 34.08 1.53 3.18
C SER A 78 32.96 0.51 3.34
N GLY A 79 33.09 -0.41 4.29
CA GLY A 79 32.02 -1.35 4.60
C GLY A 79 30.67 -0.63 4.65
N VAL A 80 29.61 -1.34 4.23
CA VAL A 80 28.28 -0.82 3.83
C VAL A 80 27.57 0.01 4.92
N ASN A 81 28.16 0.12 6.11
CA ASN A 81 27.68 0.91 7.23
C ASN A 81 28.70 1.97 7.66
N THR A 82 28.48 3.19 7.18
CA THR A 82 29.33 4.37 7.42
C THR A 82 28.96 5.14 8.69
N ASP A 83 27.76 4.90 9.26
CA ASP A 83 27.30 5.54 10.50
C ASP A 83 27.49 4.61 11.72
N PRO A 84 28.43 4.91 12.65
CA PRO A 84 28.71 4.05 13.80
C PRO A 84 27.51 3.87 14.74
N ARG A 85 26.51 4.76 14.70
CA ARG A 85 25.28 4.61 15.49
C ARG A 85 24.46 3.40 15.04
N LEU A 86 24.50 3.06 13.75
CA LEU A 86 23.85 1.86 13.23
C LEU A 86 24.52 0.57 13.70
N GLY A 87 25.82 0.60 14.03
CA GLY A 87 26.51 -0.53 14.64
C GLY A 87 25.93 -0.95 16.00
N GLN A 88 25.47 0.02 16.80
CA GLN A 88 24.82 -0.27 18.08
C GLN A 88 23.45 -0.96 17.87
N ILE A 89 22.69 -0.49 16.88
CA ILE A 89 21.42 -1.10 16.49
C ILE A 89 21.64 -2.52 15.95
N ALA A 90 22.64 -2.71 15.09
CA ALA A 90 23.02 -4.02 14.55
C ALA A 90 23.29 -5.03 15.68
N ALA A 91 24.06 -4.62 16.70
CA ALA A 91 24.37 -5.46 17.85
C ALA A 91 23.12 -5.83 18.67
N LYS A 92 22.15 -4.91 18.81
CA LYS A 92 20.85 -5.22 19.43
C LYS A 92 20.07 -6.26 18.62
N LEU A 93 19.97 -6.06 17.31
CA LEU A 93 19.26 -6.98 16.39
C LEU A 93 19.88 -8.39 16.36
N GLN A 94 21.21 -8.49 16.46
CA GLN A 94 21.92 -9.78 16.56
C GLN A 94 21.58 -10.53 17.86
N ARG A 95 21.39 -9.81 18.96
CA ARG A 95 20.97 -10.38 20.25
C ARG A 95 19.45 -10.58 20.38
N GLY A 96 18.68 -10.27 19.34
CA GLY A 96 17.21 -10.31 19.40
C GLY A 96 16.62 -9.30 20.38
N GLN A 97 17.31 -8.20 20.63
CA GLN A 97 16.83 -7.14 21.52
C GLN A 97 15.90 -6.20 20.77
N ARG A 98 14.76 -5.90 21.39
CA ARG A 98 13.78 -4.93 20.91
C ARG A 98 14.38 -3.53 20.83
N LEU A 99 14.12 -2.84 19.73
CA LEU A 99 14.58 -1.46 19.51
C LEU A 99 13.69 -0.45 20.26
N SER A 100 14.33 0.58 20.81
CA SER A 100 13.66 1.71 21.48
C SER A 100 13.22 2.78 20.48
N LEU A 101 12.41 3.74 20.93
CA LEU A 101 12.07 4.92 20.13
C LEU A 101 13.31 5.74 19.72
N ASP A 102 14.34 5.79 20.57
CA ASP A 102 15.58 6.51 20.27
C ASP A 102 16.40 5.78 19.19
N ASP A 103 16.42 4.45 19.20
CA ASP A 103 16.98 3.65 18.10
C ASP A 103 16.23 3.98 16.79
N GLY A 104 14.90 4.01 16.85
CA GLY A 104 14.05 4.41 15.72
C GLY A 104 14.36 5.82 15.20
N GLN A 105 14.64 6.78 16.10
CA GLN A 105 15.03 8.14 15.73
C GLN A 105 16.38 8.15 15.00
N VAL A 106 17.34 7.32 15.41
CA VAL A 106 18.62 7.15 14.69
C VAL A 106 18.38 6.61 13.29
N LEU A 107 17.56 5.57 13.12
CA LEU A 107 17.22 5.01 11.81
C LEU A 107 16.56 6.04 10.88
N TYR A 108 15.78 6.95 11.45
CA TYR A 108 15.15 8.01 10.68
C TYR A 108 16.09 9.16 10.29
N THR A 109 17.12 9.44 11.10
CA THR A 109 17.97 10.63 10.96
C THR A 109 19.36 10.35 10.41
N THR A 110 19.78 9.09 10.35
CA THR A 110 21.04 8.73 9.71
C THR A 110 21.06 9.11 8.23
N PRO A 111 22.19 9.65 7.73
CA PRO A 111 22.39 9.82 6.29
C PRO A 111 22.60 8.47 5.57
N ASP A 112 22.96 7.42 6.31
CA ASP A 112 23.25 6.10 5.77
C ASP A 112 21.98 5.25 5.62
N ILE A 113 21.17 5.61 4.62
CA ILE A 113 19.94 4.87 4.32
C ILE A 113 20.21 3.42 3.91
N TRP A 114 21.33 3.16 3.24
CA TRP A 114 21.66 1.81 2.76
C TRP A 114 22.03 0.90 3.92
N GLY A 115 22.73 1.41 4.94
CA GLY A 115 22.91 0.70 6.20
C GLY A 115 21.58 0.37 6.89
N VAL A 116 20.59 1.27 6.85
CA VAL A 116 19.24 0.98 7.38
C VAL A 116 18.53 -0.11 6.57
N CYS A 117 18.59 -0.04 5.23
CA CYS A 117 18.04 -1.08 4.36
C CYS A 117 18.72 -2.44 4.59
N GLU A 118 20.05 -2.47 4.74
CA GLU A 118 20.81 -3.69 5.00
C GLU A 118 20.40 -4.33 6.33
N LEU A 119 20.24 -3.53 7.40
CA LEU A 119 19.73 -4.03 8.68
C LEU A 119 18.33 -4.62 8.52
N ALA A 120 17.43 -3.93 7.83
CA ALA A 120 16.07 -4.40 7.59
C ALA A 120 16.03 -5.68 6.74
N ASP A 121 16.84 -5.76 5.68
CA ASP A 121 16.98 -6.96 4.84
C ASP A 121 17.55 -8.14 5.64
N SER A 122 18.51 -7.90 6.53
CA SER A 122 19.05 -8.95 7.41
C SER A 122 17.97 -9.59 8.29
N VAL A 123 17.05 -8.78 8.82
CA VAL A 123 15.91 -9.26 9.61
C VAL A 123 14.90 -9.99 8.71
N ARG A 124 14.59 -9.42 7.55
CA ARG A 124 13.70 -10.03 6.57
C ARG A 124 14.21 -11.41 6.11
N ARG A 125 15.51 -11.54 5.80
CA ARG A 125 16.11 -12.82 5.40
C ARG A 125 16.13 -13.84 6.53
N ARG A 126 16.31 -13.39 7.78
CA ARG A 126 16.20 -14.27 8.95
C ARG A 126 14.81 -14.88 9.07
N LEU A 127 13.76 -14.09 8.81
CA LEU A 127 12.37 -14.54 8.90
C LEU A 127 11.93 -15.37 7.68
N HIS A 128 12.30 -14.93 6.47
CA HIS A 128 11.67 -15.38 5.22
C HIS A 128 12.66 -15.98 4.21
N GLY A 129 13.96 -16.06 4.55
CA GLY A 129 15.00 -16.54 3.65
C GLY A 129 15.02 -15.76 2.34
N GLY A 130 14.99 -16.48 1.21
CA GLY A 130 14.92 -15.91 -0.13
C GLY A 130 13.50 -15.72 -0.68
N VAL A 131 12.44 -15.97 0.10
CA VAL A 131 11.05 -15.91 -0.38
C VAL A 131 10.55 -14.48 -0.40
N ALA A 132 9.79 -14.09 -1.42
CA ALA A 132 8.90 -12.93 -1.39
C ALA A 132 7.48 -13.33 -1.82
N TYR A 133 6.50 -12.88 -1.05
CA TYR A 133 5.11 -13.23 -1.18
C TYR A 133 4.37 -12.31 -2.15
N TYR A 134 3.37 -12.86 -2.81
CA TYR A 134 2.35 -12.13 -3.57
C TYR A 134 1.03 -12.92 -3.52
N ASN A 135 -0.10 -12.29 -3.83
CA ASN A 135 -1.37 -13.00 -4.02
C ASN A 135 -2.11 -12.55 -5.29
N ILE A 136 -3.17 -13.27 -5.64
CA ILE A 136 -4.14 -12.83 -6.64
C ILE A 136 -5.40 -12.43 -5.88
N ASN A 137 -5.69 -11.13 -5.86
CA ASN A 137 -6.83 -10.59 -5.15
C ASN A 137 -7.67 -9.66 -6.04
N ARG A 138 -8.93 -9.52 -5.65
CA ARG A 138 -9.87 -8.56 -6.21
C ARG A 138 -10.25 -7.58 -5.11
N HIS A 139 -10.32 -6.30 -5.46
CA HIS A 139 -10.77 -5.28 -4.54
C HIS A 139 -12.16 -4.78 -4.96
N LEU A 140 -13.04 -4.57 -3.97
CA LEU A 140 -14.43 -4.21 -4.16
C LEU A 140 -14.80 -3.07 -3.21
N ASN A 141 -14.99 -1.89 -3.79
CA ASN A 141 -15.57 -0.76 -3.07
C ASN A 141 -17.10 -0.83 -3.11
N TYR A 142 -17.74 -1.13 -1.98
CA TYR A 142 -19.21 -1.28 -1.94
C TYR A 142 -19.94 0.06 -1.97
N SER A 143 -19.30 1.15 -1.52
CA SER A 143 -19.81 2.52 -1.65
C SER A 143 -18.70 3.53 -1.42
N ASN A 144 -18.77 4.68 -2.08
CA ASN A 144 -17.94 5.85 -1.79
C ASN A 144 -18.66 6.90 -0.91
N VAL A 145 -19.94 6.70 -0.58
CA VAL A 145 -20.70 7.61 0.29
C VAL A 145 -20.20 7.50 1.72
N CYS A 146 -19.78 8.62 2.30
CA CYS A 146 -19.14 8.63 3.62
C CYS A 146 -19.65 9.77 4.51
N ALA A 147 -19.90 9.44 5.78
CA ALA A 147 -20.20 10.43 6.81
C ALA A 147 -18.99 11.33 7.16
N LEU A 148 -17.76 10.86 6.91
CA LEU A 148 -16.53 11.63 7.18
C LEU A 148 -16.06 12.41 5.94
N SER A 149 -15.16 13.35 6.18
CA SER A 149 -14.44 14.16 5.19
C SER A 149 -12.98 14.27 5.63
N CYS A 150 -12.23 13.17 5.51
CA CYS A 150 -10.81 13.17 5.85
C CYS A 150 -10.06 14.02 4.82
N LYS A 151 -9.17 14.92 5.27
CA LYS A 151 -8.51 15.90 4.39
C LYS A 151 -7.61 15.28 3.33
N PHE A 152 -7.09 14.08 3.58
CA PHE A 152 -6.26 13.32 2.64
C PHE A 152 -7.06 12.41 1.69
N CYS A 153 -8.37 12.26 1.89
CA CYS A 153 -9.16 11.23 1.21
C CYS A 153 -9.88 11.82 0.01
N GLU A 154 -9.46 11.46 -1.19
CA GLU A 154 -10.14 11.82 -2.43
C GLU A 154 -11.36 10.91 -2.71
N PHE A 155 -11.43 9.73 -2.08
CA PHE A 155 -12.46 8.73 -2.36
C PHE A 155 -13.87 9.13 -1.86
N TYR A 156 -13.97 9.90 -0.78
CA TYR A 156 -15.27 10.11 -0.14
C TYR A 156 -16.21 10.97 -0.99
N ARG A 157 -17.50 10.65 -0.94
CA ARG A 157 -18.58 11.49 -1.48
C ARG A 157 -19.67 11.70 -0.46
N LYS A 158 -20.35 12.84 -0.54
CA LYS A 158 -21.67 13.04 0.07
C LYS A 158 -22.73 12.39 -0.81
N LYS A 159 -23.88 12.07 -0.22
CA LYS A 159 -24.94 11.29 -0.88
C LYS A 159 -25.38 11.87 -2.23
N ASP A 160 -25.40 13.20 -2.32
CA ASP A 160 -25.95 13.92 -3.47
C ASP A 160 -24.86 14.39 -4.45
N ASP A 161 -23.60 13.98 -4.23
CA ASP A 161 -22.52 14.25 -5.18
C ASP A 161 -22.75 13.43 -6.46
N ALA A 162 -22.38 13.99 -7.62
CA ALA A 162 -22.72 13.42 -8.92
C ALA A 162 -22.13 12.02 -9.19
N ASP A 163 -21.01 11.70 -8.55
CA ASP A 163 -20.29 10.42 -8.64
C ASP A 163 -20.43 9.56 -7.37
N ALA A 164 -21.39 9.89 -6.49
CA ALA A 164 -21.76 9.03 -5.37
C ALA A 164 -22.39 7.72 -5.84
N TYR A 165 -21.97 6.58 -5.26
CA TYR A 165 -22.51 5.27 -5.57
C TYR A 165 -22.61 4.35 -4.35
N THR A 166 -23.54 3.40 -4.45
CA THR A 166 -23.68 2.24 -3.56
C THR A 166 -23.97 1.03 -4.42
N ARG A 167 -23.21 -0.04 -4.24
CA ARG A 167 -23.32 -1.26 -5.05
C ARG A 167 -24.46 -2.14 -4.55
N ASP A 168 -25.18 -2.75 -5.49
CA ASP A 168 -26.20 -3.75 -5.20
C ASP A 168 -25.63 -5.18 -5.25
N ALA A 169 -26.46 -6.17 -4.91
CA ALA A 169 -26.04 -7.57 -4.89
C ALA A 169 -25.66 -8.10 -6.28
N GLU A 170 -26.28 -7.63 -7.35
CA GLU A 170 -25.97 -8.09 -8.72
C GLU A 170 -24.60 -7.61 -9.18
N TYR A 171 -24.24 -6.36 -8.88
CA TYR A 171 -22.88 -5.85 -9.08
C TYR A 171 -21.86 -6.68 -8.28
N VAL A 172 -22.14 -6.94 -7.00
CA VAL A 172 -21.25 -7.76 -6.14
C VAL A 172 -21.05 -9.15 -6.73
N LYS A 173 -22.12 -9.82 -7.18
CA LYS A 173 -22.02 -11.15 -7.81
C LYS A 173 -21.18 -11.12 -9.08
N ALA A 174 -21.33 -10.10 -9.92
CA ALA A 174 -20.51 -9.94 -11.13
C ALA A 174 -19.02 -9.78 -10.79
N GLU A 175 -18.69 -9.00 -9.76
CA GLU A 175 -17.31 -8.85 -9.28
C GLU A 175 -16.75 -10.14 -8.69
N VAL A 176 -17.56 -10.92 -7.97
CA VAL A 176 -17.20 -12.25 -7.48
C VAL A 176 -16.92 -13.19 -8.64
N ALA A 177 -17.76 -13.19 -9.68
CA ALA A 177 -17.55 -14.02 -10.86
C ALA A 177 -16.23 -13.70 -11.56
N ARG A 178 -15.91 -12.42 -11.74
CA ARG A 178 -14.61 -11.97 -12.26
C ARG A 178 -13.44 -12.41 -11.39
N ALA A 179 -13.59 -12.34 -10.06
CA ALA A 179 -12.55 -12.78 -9.13
C ALA A 179 -12.30 -14.29 -9.20
N VAL A 180 -13.37 -15.11 -9.24
CA VAL A 180 -13.26 -16.56 -9.36
C VAL A 180 -12.66 -16.95 -10.72
N GLU A 181 -13.12 -16.32 -11.81
CA GLU A 181 -12.55 -16.52 -13.15
C GLU A 181 -11.07 -16.15 -13.19
N ALA A 182 -10.66 -15.04 -12.58
CA ALA A 182 -9.24 -14.68 -12.47
C ALA A 182 -8.43 -15.63 -11.56
N GLY A 183 -9.10 -16.55 -10.85
CA GLY A 183 -8.48 -17.47 -9.92
C GLY A 183 -8.03 -16.78 -8.63
N ALA A 184 -8.67 -15.70 -8.20
CA ALA A 184 -8.32 -15.00 -6.97
C ALA A 184 -8.47 -15.89 -5.73
N THR A 185 -7.67 -15.60 -4.71
CA THR A 185 -7.73 -16.26 -3.38
C THR A 185 -8.44 -15.39 -2.35
N GLU A 186 -8.64 -14.11 -2.67
CA GLU A 186 -9.13 -13.08 -1.76
C GLU A 186 -10.05 -12.10 -2.50
N MET A 187 -11.18 -11.78 -1.86
CA MET A 187 -11.97 -10.58 -2.15
C MET A 187 -11.78 -9.60 -0.98
N HIS A 188 -11.17 -8.46 -1.26
CA HIS A 188 -10.96 -7.39 -0.30
C HIS A 188 -12.05 -6.32 -0.48
N SER A 189 -12.87 -6.07 0.54
CA SER A 189 -13.97 -5.11 0.45
C SER A 189 -13.95 -4.06 1.55
N VAL A 190 -13.92 -2.79 1.14
CA VAL A 190 -14.00 -1.60 2.03
C VAL A 190 -14.89 -0.55 1.38
N GLY A 191 -15.26 0.50 2.13
CA GLY A 191 -16.05 1.59 1.57
C GLY A 191 -16.16 2.77 2.52
N GLY A 192 -16.95 3.75 2.09
CA GLY A 192 -17.31 4.89 2.91
C GLY A 192 -18.19 4.50 4.11
N LEU A 193 -18.15 5.31 5.16
CA LEU A 193 -19.03 5.17 6.33
C LEU A 193 -20.45 5.60 5.97
N HIS A 194 -21.15 4.75 5.21
CA HIS A 194 -22.46 5.08 4.64
C HIS A 194 -23.51 5.27 5.76
N PRO A 195 -24.10 6.46 5.94
CA PRO A 195 -24.94 6.74 7.10
C PRO A 195 -26.36 6.17 7.00
N TYR A 196 -26.81 5.83 5.80
CA TYR A 196 -28.21 5.37 5.55
C TYR A 196 -28.36 3.88 5.27
N LEU A 197 -27.27 3.11 5.20
CA LEU A 197 -27.38 1.66 4.97
C LEU A 197 -27.70 0.96 6.28
N PRO A 198 -28.63 -0.01 6.30
CA PRO A 198 -28.87 -0.82 7.48
C PRO A 198 -27.70 -1.78 7.72
N PHE A 199 -27.51 -2.22 8.97
CA PHE A 199 -26.49 -3.23 9.29
C PHE A 199 -26.62 -4.51 8.46
N SER A 200 -27.86 -4.90 8.09
CA SER A 200 -28.12 -6.09 7.27
C SER A 200 -27.40 -6.06 5.92
N TYR A 201 -27.29 -4.89 5.27
CA TYR A 201 -26.59 -4.73 3.99
C TYR A 201 -25.17 -5.30 4.05
N TYR A 202 -24.46 -5.04 5.14
CA TYR A 202 -23.06 -5.46 5.31
C TYR A 202 -22.95 -6.98 5.54
N THR A 203 -23.88 -7.57 6.28
CA THR A 203 -23.96 -9.03 6.40
C THR A 203 -24.38 -9.68 5.08
N ASP A 204 -25.27 -9.06 4.31
CA ASP A 204 -25.72 -9.54 3.01
C ASP A 204 -24.61 -9.46 1.97
N LEU A 205 -23.78 -8.41 2.00
CA LEU A 205 -22.58 -8.27 1.17
C LEU A 205 -21.62 -9.44 1.39
N VAL A 206 -21.27 -9.74 2.65
CA VAL A 206 -20.37 -10.85 2.99
C VAL A 206 -20.98 -12.20 2.57
N ARG A 207 -22.27 -12.44 2.86
CA ARG A 207 -22.95 -13.69 2.44
C ARG A 207 -22.98 -13.82 0.92
N THR A 208 -23.27 -12.75 0.20
CA THR A 208 -23.31 -12.73 -1.27
C THR A 208 -21.95 -13.12 -1.84
N ILE A 209 -20.85 -12.54 -1.34
CA ILE A 209 -19.50 -12.90 -1.78
C ILE A 209 -19.21 -14.38 -1.56
N ARG A 210 -19.52 -14.90 -0.37
CA ARG A 210 -19.27 -16.32 -0.04
C ARG A 210 -20.11 -17.29 -0.84
N GLN A 211 -21.42 -17.03 -0.94
CA GLN A 211 -22.37 -17.92 -1.63
C GLN A 211 -22.10 -17.94 -3.13
N GLU A 212 -21.87 -16.77 -3.74
CA GLU A 212 -21.58 -16.68 -5.16
C GLU A 212 -20.23 -17.30 -5.51
N SER A 213 -19.20 -17.10 -4.67
CA SER A 213 -17.91 -17.76 -4.83
C SER A 213 -18.08 -19.28 -4.84
N ALA A 214 -18.78 -19.82 -3.84
CA ALA A 214 -19.02 -21.26 -3.74
C ALA A 214 -19.84 -21.81 -4.91
N ARG A 215 -20.88 -21.07 -5.34
CA ARG A 215 -21.71 -21.43 -6.52
C ARG A 215 -20.88 -21.57 -7.79
N LEU A 216 -19.83 -20.75 -7.93
CA LEU A 216 -18.92 -20.76 -9.06
C LEU A 216 -17.72 -21.72 -8.88
N GLY A 217 -17.68 -22.50 -7.80
CA GLY A 217 -16.59 -23.44 -7.51
C GLY A 217 -15.31 -22.77 -7.03
N GLY A 218 -15.38 -21.53 -6.55
CA GLY A 218 -14.27 -20.78 -5.97
C GLY A 218 -14.31 -20.73 -4.45
N GLU A 219 -13.16 -20.47 -3.83
CA GLU A 219 -12.98 -20.43 -2.38
C GLU A 219 -12.48 -19.07 -1.88
N LEU A 220 -13.08 -17.98 -2.35
CA LEU A 220 -12.64 -16.63 -2.00
C LEU A 220 -12.70 -16.41 -0.48
N HIS A 221 -11.56 -16.02 0.08
CA HIS A 221 -11.48 -15.48 1.43
C HIS A 221 -12.03 -14.04 1.43
N VAL A 222 -12.94 -13.74 2.36
CA VAL A 222 -13.50 -12.38 2.49
C VAL A 222 -12.70 -11.60 3.52
N LYS A 223 -11.93 -10.61 3.03
CA LYS A 223 -11.23 -9.64 3.87
C LYS A 223 -11.96 -8.31 3.79
N ALA A 224 -12.69 -7.92 4.84
CA ALA A 224 -13.55 -6.76 4.73
C ALA A 224 -13.63 -5.95 6.02
N PHE A 225 -13.97 -4.67 5.84
CA PHE A 225 -14.24 -3.67 6.88
C PHE A 225 -13.05 -3.33 7.78
N THR A 226 -12.62 -2.07 7.69
CA THR A 226 -11.65 -1.47 8.60
C THR A 226 -12.23 -1.34 10.02
N ALA A 227 -11.37 -1.11 11.01
CA ALA A 227 -11.82 -0.84 12.38
C ALA A 227 -12.79 0.35 12.48
N VAL A 228 -12.62 1.34 11.61
CA VAL A 228 -13.47 2.53 11.52
C VAL A 228 -14.87 2.16 11.07
N GLU A 229 -14.97 1.29 10.05
CA GLU A 229 -16.24 0.74 9.58
C GLU A 229 -16.91 -0.10 10.67
N VAL A 230 -16.19 -1.00 11.35
CA VAL A 230 -16.76 -1.83 12.43
C VAL A 230 -17.42 -0.97 13.52
N VAL A 231 -16.80 0.14 13.91
CA VAL A 231 -17.39 1.07 14.89
C VAL A 231 -18.60 1.81 14.32
N HIS A 232 -18.56 2.22 13.06
CA HIS A 232 -19.73 2.78 12.37
C HIS A 232 -20.89 1.78 12.32
N LEU A 233 -20.61 0.52 12.00
CA LEU A 233 -21.58 -0.58 11.99
C LEU A 233 -22.22 -0.79 13.37
N ALA A 234 -21.43 -0.75 14.44
CA ALA A 234 -21.95 -0.84 15.80
C ALA A 234 -22.89 0.33 16.14
N LYS A 235 -22.60 1.54 15.65
CA LYS A 235 -23.43 2.72 15.85
C LYS A 235 -24.75 2.63 15.09
N ILE A 236 -24.73 2.27 13.79
CA ILE A 236 -25.97 2.13 13.01
C ILE A 236 -26.85 0.96 13.50
N ALA A 237 -26.23 -0.10 14.04
CA ALA A 237 -26.91 -1.21 14.68
C ALA A 237 -27.44 -0.85 16.09
N LYS A 238 -27.13 0.34 16.61
CA LYS A 238 -27.52 0.82 17.95
C LYS A 238 -27.03 -0.08 19.10
N VAL A 239 -25.89 -0.75 18.91
CA VAL A 239 -25.23 -1.58 19.92
C VAL A 239 -23.95 -0.95 20.48
N TYR A 240 -23.52 0.19 19.93
CA TYR A 240 -22.34 0.90 20.41
C TYR A 240 -22.66 1.76 21.63
N ARG A 241 -22.06 1.42 22.76
CA ARG A 241 -22.08 2.23 23.99
C ARG A 241 -20.65 2.53 24.41
N GLN A 242 -20.36 3.75 24.88
CA GLN A 242 -18.98 4.13 25.21
C GLN A 242 -18.43 3.36 26.42
N ASP A 243 -19.28 3.13 27.43
CA ASP A 243 -18.96 2.39 28.66
C ASP A 243 -18.75 0.88 28.44
N ASP A 244 -19.24 0.34 27.33
CA ASP A 244 -19.10 -1.07 26.96
C ASP A 244 -18.89 -1.25 25.44
N ARG A 245 -17.97 -0.46 24.89
CA ARG A 245 -17.73 -0.44 23.44
C ARG A 245 -17.23 -1.78 22.92
N ALA A 246 -16.54 -2.55 23.76
CA ALA A 246 -16.03 -3.88 23.42
C ALA A 246 -17.18 -4.87 23.13
N ALA A 247 -18.28 -4.84 23.88
CA ALA A 247 -19.44 -5.70 23.61
C ALA A 247 -20.11 -5.36 22.28
N GLY A 248 -20.28 -4.08 21.97
CA GLY A 248 -20.84 -3.64 20.68
C GLY A 248 -19.96 -4.02 19.49
N ILE A 249 -18.64 -3.85 19.61
CA ILE A 249 -17.65 -4.29 18.62
C ILE A 249 -17.72 -5.80 18.43
N ARG A 250 -17.74 -6.57 19.52
CA ARG A 250 -17.84 -8.04 19.50
C ARG A 250 -19.10 -8.49 18.77
N TRP A 251 -20.24 -7.90 19.10
CA TRP A 251 -21.52 -8.23 18.48
C TRP A 251 -21.47 -8.07 16.96
N VAL A 252 -20.91 -6.96 16.47
CA VAL A 252 -20.74 -6.71 15.04
C VAL A 252 -19.84 -7.77 14.40
N LEU A 253 -18.67 -8.02 14.98
CA LEU A 253 -17.69 -8.94 14.43
C LEU A 253 -18.19 -10.39 14.42
N GLU A 254 -18.95 -10.82 15.43
CA GLU A 254 -19.59 -12.14 15.45
C GLU A 254 -20.60 -12.29 14.31
N ARG A 255 -21.49 -11.32 14.10
CA ARG A 255 -22.48 -11.39 13.02
C ARG A 255 -21.83 -11.34 11.63
N LEU A 256 -20.75 -10.57 11.46
CA LEU A 256 -19.98 -10.56 10.23
C LEU A 256 -19.23 -11.88 10.01
N LYS A 257 -18.64 -12.46 11.06
CA LYS A 257 -17.98 -13.77 11.00
C LYS A 257 -18.97 -14.89 10.66
N GLU A 258 -20.17 -14.88 11.26
CA GLU A 258 -21.27 -15.78 10.91
C GLU A 258 -21.72 -15.63 9.45
N ALA A 259 -21.70 -14.41 8.92
CA ALA A 259 -21.97 -14.15 7.50
C ALA A 259 -20.85 -14.68 6.58
N GLY A 260 -19.65 -14.96 7.12
CA GLY A 260 -18.51 -15.52 6.40
C GLY A 260 -17.30 -14.59 6.27
N LEU A 261 -17.19 -13.54 7.10
CA LEU A 261 -16.01 -12.70 7.19
C LEU A 261 -14.81 -13.54 7.67
N GLY A 262 -13.70 -13.49 6.94
CA GLY A 262 -12.51 -14.29 7.24
C GLY A 262 -11.37 -13.51 7.90
N SER A 263 -11.21 -12.22 7.62
CA SER A 263 -10.18 -11.36 8.24
C SER A 263 -10.51 -9.88 8.05
N LEU A 264 -9.82 -9.00 8.77
CA LEU A 264 -9.96 -7.55 8.59
C LEU A 264 -8.74 -6.97 7.85
N PRO A 265 -8.93 -5.95 7.00
CA PRO A 265 -7.84 -5.10 6.55
C PRO A 265 -7.30 -4.21 7.68
N GLY A 266 -6.19 -3.53 7.40
CA GLY A 266 -5.50 -2.69 8.38
C GLY A 266 -5.77 -1.20 8.23
N GLY A 267 -6.63 -0.82 7.28
CA GLY A 267 -6.93 0.59 6.99
C GLY A 267 -7.56 1.31 8.18
N GLY A 268 -7.50 2.64 8.14
CA GLY A 268 -8.15 3.47 9.13
C GLY A 268 -7.30 3.87 10.32
N ALA A 269 -6.06 3.37 10.42
CA ALA A 269 -5.15 3.67 11.50
C ALA A 269 -4.47 5.05 11.33
N GLU A 270 -4.11 5.38 10.10
CA GLU A 270 -3.39 6.60 9.71
C GLU A 270 -2.12 6.82 10.56
N VAL A 271 -2.14 7.78 11.50
CA VAL A 271 -1.11 7.98 12.52
C VAL A 271 -1.83 8.13 13.86
N PHE A 272 -1.38 7.49 14.94
CA PHE A 272 -2.16 7.49 16.18
C PHE A 272 -2.06 8.78 17.01
N ASP A 273 -1.24 9.73 16.58
CA ASP A 273 -1.02 10.98 17.27
C ASP A 273 -2.26 11.89 17.25
N ASP A 274 -2.59 12.45 18.42
CA ASP A 274 -3.82 13.19 18.58
C ASP A 274 -3.86 14.52 17.82
N ARG A 275 -2.70 15.18 17.68
CA ARG A 275 -2.57 16.42 16.90
C ARG A 275 -2.79 16.11 15.42
N VAL A 276 -2.14 15.06 14.92
CA VAL A 276 -2.28 14.64 13.51
C VAL A 276 -3.74 14.27 13.20
N HIS A 277 -4.42 13.56 14.11
CA HIS A 277 -5.83 13.22 13.98
C HIS A 277 -6.73 14.45 13.89
N ASP A 278 -6.59 15.39 14.83
CA ASP A 278 -7.41 16.61 14.87
C ASP A 278 -7.18 17.51 13.65
N GLU A 279 -5.95 17.56 13.15
CA GLU A 279 -5.59 18.38 12.01
C GLU A 279 -6.01 17.78 10.66
N ALA A 280 -5.95 16.46 10.48
CA ALA A 280 -6.13 15.84 9.15
C ALA A 280 -7.40 14.99 8.97
N TYR A 281 -7.99 14.40 10.01
CA TYR A 281 -9.11 13.45 9.87
C TYR A 281 -10.00 13.42 11.10
N LYS A 282 -10.27 14.62 11.62
CA LYS A 282 -11.16 14.87 12.74
C LYS A 282 -12.53 14.21 12.51
N GLY A 283 -13.03 13.51 13.53
CA GLY A 283 -14.29 12.76 13.49
C GLY A 283 -14.13 11.26 13.27
N LYS A 284 -12.95 10.81 12.81
CA LYS A 284 -12.60 9.38 12.83
C LYS A 284 -12.42 8.89 14.27
N ILE A 285 -12.52 7.59 14.48
CA ILE A 285 -12.18 6.97 15.78
C ILE A 285 -10.71 7.23 16.14
N ARG A 286 -10.42 7.27 17.44
CA ARG A 286 -9.05 7.43 17.98
C ARG A 286 -8.34 6.07 18.08
N SER A 287 -7.06 6.12 18.38
CA SER A 287 -6.16 4.97 18.44
C SER A 287 -6.61 3.90 19.42
N ASP A 288 -7.09 4.29 20.60
CA ASP A 288 -7.61 3.37 21.62
C ASP A 288 -8.79 2.53 21.08
N VAL A 289 -9.75 3.17 20.41
CA VAL A 289 -10.91 2.49 19.83
C VAL A 289 -10.49 1.64 18.62
N TRP A 290 -9.56 2.11 17.79
CA TRP A 290 -9.02 1.33 16.67
C TRP A 290 -8.37 0.03 17.19
N LEU A 291 -7.53 0.14 18.22
CA LEU A 291 -6.86 -1.00 18.86
C LEU A 291 -7.85 -1.94 19.53
N ASP A 292 -8.93 -1.43 20.14
CA ASP A 292 -9.99 -2.27 20.71
C ASP A 292 -10.68 -3.15 19.67
N VAL A 293 -10.93 -2.63 18.46
CA VAL A 293 -11.51 -3.44 17.37
C VAL A 293 -10.61 -4.61 17.01
N HIS A 294 -9.32 -4.33 16.80
CA HIS A 294 -8.34 -5.37 16.47
C HIS A 294 -8.16 -6.37 17.61
N ARG A 295 -8.14 -5.91 18.87
CA ARG A 295 -8.09 -6.79 20.05
C ARG A 295 -9.29 -7.74 20.09
N VAL A 296 -10.51 -7.24 19.89
CA VAL A 296 -11.72 -8.08 19.86
C VAL A 296 -11.71 -9.03 18.66
N ALA A 297 -11.28 -8.57 17.47
CA ALA A 297 -11.14 -9.42 16.29
C ALA A 297 -10.17 -10.59 16.57
N HIS A 298 -9.01 -10.30 17.17
CA HIS A 298 -8.03 -11.32 17.57
C HIS A 298 -8.59 -12.29 18.60
N GLN A 299 -9.35 -11.82 19.60
CA GLN A 299 -10.02 -12.71 20.56
C GLN A 299 -11.07 -13.62 19.90
N LEU A 300 -11.65 -13.20 18.78
CA LEU A 300 -12.58 -13.99 17.96
C LEU A 300 -11.88 -14.90 16.94
N GLY A 301 -10.55 -14.96 16.92
CA GLY A 301 -9.79 -15.77 15.97
C GLY A 301 -9.68 -15.16 14.56
N LEU A 302 -10.03 -13.88 14.39
CA LEU A 302 -9.89 -13.17 13.11
C LEU A 302 -8.50 -12.53 13.04
N ASN A 303 -7.76 -12.87 11.99
CA ASN A 303 -6.51 -12.17 11.68
C ASN A 303 -6.79 -10.79 11.10
N THR A 304 -5.85 -9.87 11.31
CA THR A 304 -5.96 -8.50 10.79
C THR A 304 -4.64 -8.01 10.24
N ASN A 305 -4.67 -6.90 9.50
CA ASN A 305 -3.45 -6.15 9.15
C ASN A 305 -3.40 -4.85 9.96
N ALA A 306 -2.29 -4.12 9.88
CA ALA A 306 -2.19 -2.73 10.33
C ALA A 306 -1.62 -1.87 9.18
N THR A 307 -1.93 -0.58 9.20
CA THR A 307 -1.42 0.40 8.24
C THR A 307 -0.82 1.58 8.98
N ILE A 308 0.06 2.33 8.31
CA ILE A 308 0.47 3.67 8.72
C ILE A 308 0.45 4.57 7.48
N LEU A 309 -0.29 5.69 7.53
CA LEU A 309 -0.23 6.73 6.49
C LEU A 309 0.91 7.68 6.82
N TYR A 310 1.83 7.92 5.89
CA TYR A 310 3.03 8.72 6.16
C TYR A 310 3.39 9.67 5.02
N GLY A 311 4.15 10.71 5.35
CA GLY A 311 4.60 11.74 4.41
C GLY A 311 3.62 12.90 4.25
N HIS A 312 2.74 13.13 5.23
CA HIS A 312 1.85 14.28 5.30
C HIS A 312 2.29 15.25 6.41
N ILE A 313 1.38 15.61 7.32
CA ILE A 313 1.59 16.58 8.41
C ILE A 313 2.27 15.99 9.66
N GLU A 314 2.56 14.69 9.66
CA GLU A 314 3.10 13.99 10.81
C GLU A 314 4.63 14.10 10.87
N GLN A 315 5.15 14.06 12.09
CA GLN A 315 6.57 13.97 12.36
C GLN A 315 7.01 12.51 12.46
N ARG A 316 8.28 12.24 12.15
CA ARG A 316 8.87 10.89 12.25
C ARG A 316 8.74 10.28 13.64
N ARG A 317 8.78 11.10 14.70
CA ARG A 317 8.55 10.64 16.08
C ARG A 317 7.13 10.10 16.28
N GLU A 318 6.13 10.75 15.70
CA GLU A 318 4.72 10.32 15.76
C GLU A 318 4.54 8.98 15.02
N ARG A 319 5.29 8.73 13.93
CA ARG A 319 5.34 7.42 13.27
C ARG A 319 5.91 6.33 14.18
N LEU A 320 6.98 6.63 14.92
CA LEU A 320 7.59 5.68 15.85
C LEU A 320 6.64 5.33 17.00
N VAL A 321 5.93 6.32 17.55
CA VAL A 321 4.92 6.09 18.60
C VAL A 321 3.78 5.23 18.06
N HIS A 322 3.30 5.49 16.85
CA HIS A 322 2.31 4.64 16.20
C HIS A 322 2.79 3.18 16.09
N MET A 323 4.02 2.94 15.61
CA MET A 323 4.59 1.59 15.51
C MET A 323 4.73 0.92 16.89
N ASP A 324 5.14 1.66 17.92
CA ASP A 324 5.26 1.13 19.28
C ASP A 324 3.90 0.69 19.85
N MET A 325 2.85 1.49 19.65
CA MET A 325 1.48 1.14 20.04
C MET A 325 0.98 -0.12 19.34
N LEU A 326 1.24 -0.26 18.04
CA LEU A 326 0.91 -1.47 17.28
C LEU A 326 1.66 -2.69 17.83
N ARG A 327 2.96 -2.53 18.12
CA ARG A 327 3.81 -3.59 18.68
C ARG A 327 3.32 -4.05 20.05
N THR A 328 2.94 -3.13 20.95
CA THR A 328 2.38 -3.49 22.25
C THR A 328 1.07 -4.27 22.10
N ALA A 329 0.17 -3.85 21.22
CA ALA A 329 -1.09 -4.57 20.97
C ALA A 329 -0.84 -5.97 20.37
N GLN A 330 0.18 -6.10 19.53
CA GLN A 330 0.59 -7.39 18.97
C GLN A 330 1.22 -8.31 20.03
N ASP A 331 1.96 -7.79 21.01
CA ASP A 331 2.48 -8.60 22.13
C ASP A 331 1.32 -9.29 22.88
N GLU A 332 0.25 -8.56 23.19
CA GLU A 332 -0.96 -9.13 23.81
C GLU A 332 -1.56 -10.26 22.97
N ALA A 333 -1.59 -10.11 21.64
CA ALA A 333 -2.12 -11.12 20.73
C ALA A 333 -1.24 -12.37 20.69
N LEU A 334 0.08 -12.20 20.59
CA LEU A 334 1.03 -13.30 20.54
C LEU A 334 1.09 -14.07 21.87
N VAL A 335 0.99 -13.39 23.01
CA VAL A 335 0.92 -14.07 24.32
C VAL A 335 -0.30 -14.98 24.41
N ARG A 336 -1.47 -14.57 23.89
CA ARG A 336 -2.66 -15.45 23.80
C ARG A 336 -2.43 -16.67 22.91
N LEU A 337 -1.58 -16.53 21.89
CA LEU A 337 -1.16 -17.63 21.01
C LEU A 337 -0.08 -18.53 21.62
N GLY A 338 0.35 -18.27 22.86
CA GLY A 338 1.33 -19.08 23.58
C GLY A 338 2.79 -18.64 23.40
N TYR A 339 3.04 -17.49 22.78
CA TYR A 339 4.38 -16.92 22.73
C TYR A 339 4.82 -16.43 24.11
N ARG A 340 6.10 -16.65 24.42
CA ARG A 340 6.71 -16.17 25.67
C ARG A 340 7.14 -14.72 25.50
N ALA A 341 6.64 -13.87 26.38
CA ALA A 341 7.15 -12.52 26.56
C ALA A 341 8.42 -12.52 27.42
N ASP A 342 9.30 -11.55 27.20
CA ASP A 342 10.42 -11.25 28.08
C ASP A 342 9.95 -10.61 29.41
N PRO A 343 10.85 -10.34 30.38
CA PRO A 343 10.46 -9.71 31.64
C PRO A 343 9.84 -8.32 31.51
N GLN A 344 9.98 -7.65 30.36
CA GLN A 344 9.38 -6.36 30.04
C GLN A 344 8.03 -6.52 29.31
N GLY A 345 7.57 -7.76 29.07
CA GLY A 345 6.31 -8.04 28.39
C GLY A 345 6.42 -8.08 26.86
N ALA A 346 7.63 -7.99 26.30
CA ALA A 346 7.85 -7.96 24.85
C ALA A 346 7.96 -9.37 24.25
N VAL A 347 7.30 -9.60 23.12
CA VAL A 347 7.48 -10.80 22.28
C VAL A 347 8.27 -10.40 21.04
N THR A 348 9.47 -10.95 20.83
CA THR A 348 10.32 -10.59 19.69
C THR A 348 10.38 -11.74 18.68
N LEU A 349 9.70 -11.62 17.54
CA LEU A 349 9.70 -12.62 16.47
C LEU A 349 10.96 -12.55 15.58
N THR A 350 11.64 -11.41 15.57
CA THR A 350 12.86 -11.21 14.78
C THR A 350 14.13 -11.76 15.46
N ALA A 351 14.03 -12.29 16.67
CA ALA A 351 15.17 -12.89 17.37
C ALA A 351 15.70 -14.14 16.64
N PRO A 352 17.01 -14.44 16.69
CA PRO A 352 17.55 -15.67 16.12
C PRO A 352 16.82 -16.91 16.65
N GLY A 353 16.31 -17.75 15.75
CA GLY A 353 15.60 -18.98 16.08
C GLY A 353 14.12 -18.81 16.46
N ALA A 354 13.60 -17.58 16.59
CA ALA A 354 12.16 -17.36 16.73
C ALA A 354 11.43 -17.76 15.44
N ARG A 355 10.18 -18.21 15.60
CA ARG A 355 9.32 -18.62 14.49
C ARG A 355 8.07 -17.74 14.44
N PRO A 356 7.73 -17.15 13.29
CA PRO A 356 6.49 -16.39 13.15
C PRO A 356 5.27 -17.30 13.34
N PRO A 357 4.12 -16.74 13.79
CA PRO A 357 2.88 -17.49 13.91
C PRO A 357 2.45 -18.05 12.56
N THR A 358 1.97 -19.29 12.59
CA THR A 358 1.43 -19.97 11.41
C THR A 358 -0.11 -19.92 11.43
N PRO A 359 -0.76 -20.00 10.26
CA PRO A 359 -2.23 -19.99 10.18
C PRO A 359 -2.93 -21.11 10.97
N SER A 360 -2.24 -22.22 11.23
CA SER A 360 -2.73 -23.30 12.12
C SER A 360 -2.96 -22.85 13.56
N MET A 361 -2.36 -21.74 14.00
CA MET A 361 -2.52 -21.18 15.34
C MET A 361 -3.80 -20.34 15.48
N ASN A 362 -4.49 -20.04 14.37
CA ASN A 362 -5.68 -19.17 14.37
C ASN A 362 -6.83 -19.71 15.23
N ALA A 363 -6.84 -21.02 15.52
CA ALA A 363 -7.81 -21.63 16.43
C ALA A 363 -7.69 -21.10 17.87
N ALA A 364 -6.50 -20.66 18.30
CA ALA A 364 -6.25 -20.09 19.62
C ALA A 364 -6.48 -18.56 19.68
N GLY A 365 -6.54 -17.88 18.53
CA GLY A 365 -6.72 -16.44 18.43
C GLY A 365 -6.19 -15.89 17.09
N GLY A 366 -6.56 -14.66 16.78
CA GLY A 366 -6.00 -13.90 15.67
C GLY A 366 -4.83 -13.02 16.10
N TYR A 367 -4.14 -12.44 15.13
CA TYR A 367 -3.02 -11.53 15.33
C TYR A 367 -2.89 -10.57 14.13
N PHE A 368 -2.04 -9.55 14.26
CA PHE A 368 -1.64 -8.74 13.12
C PHE A 368 -0.67 -9.53 12.24
N GLN A 369 -1.06 -9.81 11.00
CA GLN A 369 -0.21 -10.56 10.07
C GLN A 369 0.85 -9.68 9.41
N THR A 370 0.47 -8.45 9.05
CA THR A 370 1.31 -7.57 8.26
C THR A 370 1.10 -6.10 8.61
N ILE A 371 2.19 -5.34 8.55
CA ILE A 371 2.18 -3.88 8.51
C ILE A 371 2.30 -3.42 7.06
N ILE A 372 1.53 -2.39 6.73
CA ILE A 372 1.47 -1.83 5.38
C ILE A 372 1.72 -0.31 5.48
N PRO A 373 2.96 0.15 5.28
CA PRO A 373 3.25 1.58 5.17
C PRO A 373 2.64 2.15 3.88
N LEU A 374 1.73 3.12 4.03
CA LEU A 374 1.03 3.78 2.94
C LEU A 374 1.57 5.21 2.79
N PRO A 375 2.27 5.56 1.71
CA PRO A 375 2.68 6.94 1.49
C PRO A 375 1.45 7.80 1.19
N PHE A 376 1.48 9.05 1.65
CA PHE A 376 0.46 10.03 1.36
C PHE A 376 0.51 10.49 -0.11
N PHE A 377 -0.65 10.53 -0.75
CA PHE A 377 -0.85 11.11 -2.08
C PHE A 377 -1.50 12.49 -1.95
N PRO A 378 -0.81 13.57 -2.34
CA PRO A 378 -1.36 14.91 -2.26
C PRO A 378 -2.53 15.15 -3.22
N ASP A 379 -2.44 14.64 -4.45
CA ASP A 379 -3.37 14.93 -5.54
C ASP A 379 -4.84 14.72 -5.16
N GLY A 380 -5.68 15.71 -5.47
CA GLY A 380 -7.13 15.63 -5.26
C GLY A 380 -7.58 15.73 -3.80
N SER A 381 -6.66 15.94 -2.85
CA SER A 381 -6.95 16.07 -1.43
C SER A 381 -6.93 17.52 -0.94
N GLU A 382 -7.56 17.81 0.21
CA GLU A 382 -7.45 19.14 0.86
C GLU A 382 -6.01 19.44 1.32
N LEU A 383 -5.13 18.43 1.33
CA LEU A 383 -3.72 18.52 1.67
C LEU A 383 -2.81 18.53 0.43
N GLU A 384 -3.35 18.78 -0.77
CA GLU A 384 -2.60 18.80 -2.05
C GLU A 384 -1.42 19.80 -2.10
N HIS A 385 -1.42 20.79 -1.20
CA HIS A 385 -0.33 21.75 -1.06
C HIS A 385 0.94 21.15 -0.42
N LEU A 386 0.86 19.94 0.15
CA LEU A 386 1.99 19.21 0.70
C LEU A 386 2.71 18.41 -0.39
N PRO A 387 4.03 18.25 -0.33
CA PRO A 387 4.79 17.59 -1.40
C PRO A 387 4.65 16.05 -1.43
N GLY A 388 4.08 15.44 -0.39
CA GLY A 388 4.13 13.99 -0.20
C GLY A 388 5.55 13.48 0.13
N PRO A 389 5.71 12.17 0.41
CA PRO A 389 7.01 11.60 0.71
C PRO A 389 7.84 11.33 -0.56
N ALA A 390 9.14 11.62 -0.50
CA ALA A 390 10.09 11.23 -1.54
C ALA A 390 10.40 9.73 -1.52
N GLY A 391 10.92 9.18 -2.62
CA GLY A 391 11.25 7.74 -2.73
C GLY A 391 12.20 7.21 -1.64
N LEU A 392 13.21 7.99 -1.23
CA LEU A 392 14.09 7.60 -0.12
C LEU A 392 13.35 7.56 1.23
N GLU A 393 12.36 8.44 1.43
CA GLU A 393 11.53 8.39 2.64
C GLU A 393 10.62 7.17 2.63
N ASN A 394 10.16 6.74 1.45
CA ASN A 394 9.40 5.50 1.30
C ASN A 394 10.24 4.27 1.68
N LEU A 395 11.48 4.15 1.17
CA LEU A 395 12.41 3.08 1.56
C LEU A 395 12.68 3.10 3.06
N ARG A 396 13.02 4.27 3.59
CA ARG A 396 13.36 4.45 5.01
C ARG A 396 12.19 4.06 5.90
N THR A 397 10.97 4.53 5.61
CA THR A 397 9.80 4.23 6.44
C THR A 397 9.49 2.74 6.44
N LEU A 398 9.63 2.06 5.30
CA LEU A 398 9.43 0.62 5.22
C LEU A 398 10.52 -0.16 5.99
N ALA A 399 11.78 0.20 5.83
CA ALA A 399 12.89 -0.42 6.55
C ALA A 399 12.77 -0.21 8.07
N VAL A 400 12.40 1.00 8.49
CA VAL A 400 12.11 1.30 9.91
C VAL A 400 10.93 0.48 10.41
N ALA A 401 9.87 0.30 9.62
CA ALA A 401 8.74 -0.56 10.02
C ALA A 401 9.19 -2.00 10.28
N ARG A 402 10.03 -2.59 9.42
CA ARG A 402 10.62 -3.93 9.63
C ARG A 402 11.43 -4.01 10.92
N LEU A 403 12.21 -2.97 11.23
CA LEU A 403 13.12 -2.96 12.38
C LEU A 403 12.40 -2.67 13.70
N MET A 404 11.40 -1.78 13.69
CA MET A 404 10.66 -1.38 14.88
C MET A 404 9.57 -2.39 15.24
N LEU A 405 8.88 -2.98 14.25
CA LEU A 405 7.79 -3.94 14.48
C LEU A 405 8.34 -5.36 14.54
N ASP A 406 9.17 -5.61 15.56
CA ASP A 406 9.88 -6.88 15.77
C ASP A 406 8.98 -8.10 16.02
N ASN A 407 7.67 -7.89 16.13
CA ASN A 407 6.66 -8.89 16.39
C ASN A 407 5.54 -8.95 15.32
N PHE A 408 5.75 -8.24 14.20
CA PHE A 408 4.95 -8.40 12.99
C PHE A 408 5.66 -9.37 12.03
N PRO A 409 5.01 -10.48 11.61
CA PRO A 409 5.64 -11.44 10.71
C PRO A 409 5.99 -10.82 9.35
N HIS A 410 5.06 -10.05 8.78
CA HIS A 410 5.18 -9.56 7.41
C HIS A 410 5.20 -8.04 7.33
N VAL A 411 5.92 -7.51 6.34
CA VAL A 411 5.95 -6.11 5.93
C VAL A 411 5.63 -6.07 4.45
N LYS A 412 4.56 -5.38 4.09
CA LYS A 412 4.05 -5.31 2.72
C LYS A 412 4.46 -4.00 2.05
N ALA A 413 5.03 -4.11 0.84
CA ALA A 413 5.19 -3.00 -0.08
C ALA A 413 3.94 -2.87 -0.96
N PHE A 414 3.05 -1.92 -0.64
CA PHE A 414 1.79 -1.70 -1.37
C PHE A 414 2.05 -0.94 -2.68
N TRP A 415 2.27 -1.68 -3.77
CA TRP A 415 2.74 -1.10 -5.04
C TRP A 415 1.74 -0.12 -5.68
N ILE A 416 0.43 -0.29 -5.44
CA ILE A 416 -0.63 0.60 -5.91
C ILE A 416 -0.43 2.03 -5.42
N MET A 417 0.00 2.18 -4.17
CA MET A 417 0.29 3.46 -3.56
C MET A 417 1.74 3.90 -3.78
N GLN A 418 2.48 3.29 -4.70
CA GLN A 418 3.82 3.72 -5.06
C GLN A 418 4.01 3.52 -6.56
N THR A 419 4.83 2.53 -6.92
CA THR A 419 4.93 1.92 -8.24
C THR A 419 5.42 0.49 -8.05
N LEU A 420 5.24 -0.37 -9.06
CA LEU A 420 5.82 -1.72 -9.03
C LEU A 420 7.36 -1.68 -8.94
N ALA A 421 8.02 -0.72 -9.62
CA ALA A 421 9.47 -0.57 -9.56
C ALA A 421 9.96 -0.17 -8.15
N MET A 422 9.20 0.69 -7.47
CA MET A 422 9.51 1.07 -6.09
C MET A 422 9.32 -0.11 -5.13
N ALA A 423 8.21 -0.84 -5.26
CA ALA A 423 7.93 -2.03 -4.45
C ALA A 423 8.99 -3.13 -4.68
N GLN A 424 9.51 -3.25 -5.89
CA GLN A 424 10.62 -4.15 -6.22
C GLN A 424 11.89 -3.81 -5.41
N LEU A 425 12.27 -2.52 -5.33
CA LEU A 425 13.40 -2.08 -4.52
C LEU A 425 13.16 -2.33 -3.03
N MET A 426 11.92 -2.14 -2.57
CA MET A 426 11.54 -2.35 -1.17
C MET A 426 11.73 -3.79 -0.68
N LEU A 427 11.70 -4.78 -1.57
CA LEU A 427 12.01 -6.17 -1.22
C LEU A 427 13.43 -6.33 -0.67
N GLN A 428 14.36 -5.47 -1.08
CA GLN A 428 15.75 -5.42 -0.60
C GLN A 428 15.93 -4.49 0.62
N CYS A 429 14.86 -3.85 1.09
CA CYS A 429 14.87 -2.95 2.24
C CYS A 429 13.93 -3.42 3.36
N GLY A 430 13.61 -4.72 3.42
CA GLY A 430 12.88 -5.34 4.53
C GLY A 430 11.45 -5.80 4.22
N ALA A 431 10.92 -5.50 3.03
CA ALA A 431 9.63 -6.03 2.61
C ALA A 431 9.76 -7.52 2.23
N ASP A 432 8.80 -8.32 2.67
CA ASP A 432 8.69 -9.73 2.24
C ASP A 432 7.45 -9.98 1.38
N ASP A 433 6.53 -9.01 1.29
CA ASP A 433 5.30 -9.12 0.53
C ASP A 433 5.20 -7.94 -0.46
N ILE A 434 5.15 -8.25 -1.76
CA ILE A 434 5.02 -7.23 -2.83
C ILE A 434 3.55 -6.86 -3.11
N ASP A 435 2.63 -7.36 -2.29
CA ASP A 435 1.18 -7.22 -2.45
C ASP A 435 0.56 -8.09 -3.57
N GLY A 436 -0.71 -7.86 -3.87
CA GLY A 436 -1.49 -8.66 -4.82
C GLY A 436 -1.56 -8.07 -6.22
N THR A 437 -2.27 -8.77 -7.11
CA THR A 437 -2.56 -8.26 -8.47
C THR A 437 -3.43 -7.01 -8.47
N VAL A 438 -4.17 -6.78 -7.37
CA VAL A 438 -5.10 -5.67 -7.14
C VAL A 438 -5.83 -5.27 -8.42
N VAL A 439 -6.75 -6.15 -8.82
CA VAL A 439 -7.56 -5.92 -10.00
C VAL A 439 -8.66 -4.92 -9.58
N TRP A 440 -8.51 -3.64 -9.96
CA TRP A 440 -9.37 -2.46 -9.64
C TRP A 440 -9.18 -1.81 -8.26
N TYR A 441 -8.58 -0.62 -8.20
CA TYR A 441 -8.41 0.17 -6.97
C TYR A 441 -8.81 1.63 -7.18
N ASP A 442 -9.93 2.06 -6.59
CA ASP A 442 -10.50 3.40 -6.80
C ASP A 442 -10.27 4.36 -5.61
N ILE A 443 -9.39 4.04 -4.66
CA ILE A 443 -9.21 4.86 -3.43
C ILE A 443 -8.26 6.05 -3.67
N THR A 444 -7.29 5.91 -4.57
CA THR A 444 -6.30 6.95 -4.92
C THR A 444 -6.37 7.22 -6.43
N HIS A 445 -6.67 8.44 -6.87
CA HIS A 445 -6.63 8.80 -8.30
C HIS A 445 -5.36 9.61 -8.61
N VAL A 446 -4.84 9.45 -9.82
CA VAL A 446 -3.75 10.27 -10.37
C VAL A 446 -4.35 11.07 -11.52
N GLY A 447 -4.38 12.39 -11.41
CA GLY A 447 -4.79 13.28 -12.50
C GLY A 447 -6.27 13.27 -12.89
N GLY A 448 -7.20 12.95 -11.97
CA GLY A 448 -8.64 13.10 -12.18
C GLY A 448 -9.30 12.10 -13.14
N ALA A 449 -8.57 11.08 -13.61
CA ALA A 449 -9.11 9.94 -14.35
C ALA A 449 -9.03 8.66 -13.50
N SER A 450 -9.98 7.73 -13.69
CA SER A 450 -9.99 6.43 -13.00
C SER A 450 -8.67 5.70 -13.20
N THR A 451 -7.95 5.44 -12.11
CA THR A 451 -6.67 4.69 -12.13
C THR A 451 -6.94 3.19 -12.18
N HIS A 452 -7.30 2.70 -13.36
CA HIS A 452 -7.22 1.27 -13.63
C HIS A 452 -5.73 0.86 -13.63
N GLN A 453 -5.22 0.54 -12.45
CA GLN A 453 -3.89 -0.03 -12.26
C GLN A 453 -4.07 -1.53 -12.01
N GLU A 454 -3.71 -2.34 -13.00
CA GLU A 454 -3.70 -3.79 -12.88
C GLU A 454 -2.29 -4.31 -13.15
N VAL A 455 -1.79 -5.17 -12.27
CA VAL A 455 -0.54 -5.89 -12.49
C VAL A 455 -0.85 -7.37 -12.45
N ASN A 456 -0.59 -8.09 -13.55
CA ASN A 456 -0.80 -9.52 -13.57
C ASN A 456 0.26 -10.27 -12.74
N ALA A 457 -0.05 -11.50 -12.34
CA ALA A 457 0.86 -12.33 -11.54
C ALA A 457 2.20 -12.61 -12.22
N ALA A 458 2.29 -12.58 -13.56
CA ALA A 458 3.56 -12.76 -14.26
C ALA A 458 4.50 -11.56 -14.05
N ALA A 459 3.97 -10.33 -14.05
CA ALA A 459 4.73 -9.12 -13.77
C ALA A 459 5.21 -9.08 -12.31
N LEU A 460 4.36 -9.46 -11.33
CA LEU A 460 4.78 -9.58 -9.92
C LEU A 460 5.91 -10.60 -9.76
N ARG A 461 5.75 -11.81 -10.32
CA ARG A 461 6.80 -12.85 -10.30
C ARG A 461 8.10 -12.37 -10.94
N ARG A 462 8.02 -11.64 -12.05
CA ARG A 462 9.20 -11.07 -12.73
C ARG A 462 9.90 -10.05 -11.83
N ALA A 463 9.14 -9.12 -11.24
CA ALA A 463 9.69 -8.10 -10.35
C ALA A 463 10.41 -8.74 -9.15
N VAL A 464 9.77 -9.72 -8.51
CA VAL A 464 10.34 -10.48 -7.39
C VAL A 464 11.65 -11.20 -7.77
N ARG A 465 11.66 -11.92 -8.91
CA ARG A 465 12.87 -12.62 -9.37
C ARG A 465 14.01 -11.67 -9.70
N GLN A 466 13.70 -10.56 -10.36
CA GLN A 466 14.70 -9.53 -10.68
C GLN A 466 15.23 -8.81 -9.43
N ALA A 467 14.45 -8.75 -8.34
CA ALA A 467 14.94 -8.28 -7.04
C ALA A 467 15.82 -9.31 -6.31
N GLY A 468 15.98 -10.54 -6.85
CA GLY A 468 16.82 -11.59 -6.29
C GLY A 468 16.10 -12.53 -5.31
N PHE A 469 14.77 -12.62 -5.38
CA PHE A 469 13.96 -13.44 -4.48
C PHE A 469 13.12 -14.49 -5.24
N GLU A 470 12.69 -15.53 -4.53
CA GLU A 470 11.78 -16.56 -5.04
C GLU A 470 10.33 -16.12 -4.82
N PRO A 471 9.51 -15.98 -5.89
CA PRO A 471 8.13 -15.58 -5.75
C PRO A 471 7.25 -16.72 -5.25
N VAL A 472 6.63 -16.53 -4.08
CA VAL A 472 5.68 -17.48 -3.49
C VAL A 472 4.28 -16.89 -3.52
N GLU A 473 3.38 -17.57 -4.23
CA GLU A 473 1.97 -17.22 -4.16
C GLU A 473 1.42 -17.64 -2.78
N ARG A 474 0.68 -16.72 -2.16
CA ARG A 474 -0.01 -16.95 -0.89
C ARG A 474 -1.50 -16.65 -0.98
N ASP A 475 -2.25 -17.18 -0.04
CA ASP A 475 -3.60 -16.72 0.24
C ASP A 475 -3.58 -15.49 1.19
N THR A 476 -4.77 -15.06 1.64
CA THR A 476 -4.94 -13.97 2.60
C THR A 476 -4.21 -14.23 3.92
N LEU A 477 -4.12 -15.50 4.33
CA LEU A 477 -3.57 -15.91 5.62
C LEU A 477 -2.09 -16.27 5.52
N TYR A 478 -1.41 -16.01 4.40
CA TYR A 478 0.00 -16.36 4.16
C TYR A 478 0.27 -17.88 4.04
N ARG A 479 -0.75 -18.69 3.76
CA ARG A 479 -0.58 -20.10 3.35
C ARG A 479 -0.13 -20.15 1.91
N ARG A 480 0.80 -21.05 1.59
CA ARG A 480 1.32 -21.22 0.23
C ARG A 480 0.23 -21.75 -0.70
N VAL A 481 0.14 -21.16 -1.89
CA VAL A 481 -0.81 -21.55 -2.93
C VAL A 481 -0.07 -22.31 -4.04
N GLU A 482 -0.66 -23.42 -4.46
CA GLU A 482 -0.27 -24.16 -5.66
C GLU A 482 -1.31 -23.94 -6.75
N ARG A 483 -0.87 -23.51 -7.93
CA ARG A 483 -1.76 -23.07 -9.01
C ARG A 483 -1.56 -23.87 -10.29
N GLN A 484 -2.67 -24.26 -10.92
CA GLN A 484 -2.74 -24.81 -12.26
C GLN A 484 -3.75 -24.01 -13.08
N GLY A 485 -3.26 -23.08 -13.92
CA GLY A 485 -4.12 -22.12 -14.61
C GLY A 485 -4.82 -21.19 -13.62
N GLN A 486 -6.16 -21.10 -13.70
CA GLN A 486 -6.97 -20.29 -12.79
C GLN A 486 -7.36 -21.04 -11.50
N ARG A 487 -7.23 -22.38 -11.50
CA ARG A 487 -7.49 -23.20 -10.31
C ARG A 487 -6.30 -23.21 -9.39
N TRP A 488 -6.57 -23.23 -8.09
CA TRP A 488 -5.55 -23.23 -7.07
C TRP A 488 -5.99 -24.08 -5.87
N ARG A 489 -5.02 -24.49 -5.07
CA ARG A 489 -5.20 -25.16 -3.78
C ARG A 489 -4.15 -24.69 -2.79
N LEU A 490 -4.37 -24.97 -1.51
CA LEU A 490 -3.35 -24.76 -0.50
C LEU A 490 -2.32 -25.90 -0.56
N ALA A 491 -1.04 -25.57 -0.45
CA ALA A 491 0.04 -26.56 -0.54
C ALA A 491 -0.01 -27.62 0.57
N ASP A 492 -0.57 -27.25 1.73
CA ASP A 492 -0.65 -28.10 2.92
C ASP A 492 -1.92 -28.98 2.94
N GLU A 493 -2.79 -28.89 1.93
CA GLU A 493 -3.99 -29.73 1.83
C GLU A 493 -3.69 -31.10 1.19
N PRO A 494 -4.19 -32.22 1.74
CA PRO A 494 -4.02 -33.53 1.12
C PRO A 494 -4.58 -33.57 -0.30
N ALA A 495 -3.77 -33.98 -1.27
CA ALA A 495 -4.12 -33.99 -2.70
C ALA A 495 -5.37 -34.83 -3.05
N GLU A 496 -5.81 -35.71 -2.14
CA GLU A 496 -6.97 -36.59 -2.29
C GLU A 496 -8.30 -35.90 -1.93
N ALA A 497 -8.32 -34.95 -0.99
CA ALA A 497 -9.52 -34.22 -0.58
C ALA A 497 -10.08 -33.34 -1.72
N HIS A 498 -9.20 -32.80 -2.57
CA HIS A 498 -9.58 -31.95 -3.70
C HIS A 498 -10.18 -32.73 -4.88
N ARG A 499 -9.86 -34.02 -5.05
CA ARG A 499 -10.48 -34.86 -6.09
C ARG A 499 -11.92 -35.24 -5.73
N ALA A 500 -12.22 -35.40 -4.45
CA ALA A 500 -13.55 -35.77 -3.96
C ALA A 500 -14.56 -34.61 -4.01
N ALA A 501 -14.09 -33.36 -3.97
CA ALA A 501 -14.94 -32.17 -4.14
C ALA A 501 -15.23 -31.83 -5.62
N GLN A 502 -14.64 -32.57 -6.57
CA GLN A 502 -14.75 -32.35 -8.02
C GLN A 502 -15.47 -33.49 -8.77
N GLY A 503 -15.90 -34.53 -8.06
CA GLY A 503 -16.81 -35.57 -8.56
C GLY A 503 -18.20 -35.35 -8.00
#